data_AF-A0A098LXZ0-F1
#
_entry.id   AF-A0A098LXZ0-F1
#
_cell.length_a   1.000
_cell.length_b   1.000
_cell.length_c   1.000
_cell.angle_alpha   90.00
_cell.angle_beta   90.00
_cell.angle_gamma   90.00
#
_symmetry.space_group_name_H-M   'P 1'
#
loop_
_entity.id
_entity.type
_entity.pdbx_description
1 polymer ?
#
loop_
_entity_poly.entity_id
_entity_poly.type
_entity_poly.pdbx_seq_one_letter_code
_entity_poly.pdbx_strand_id
1 'polypeptide(L)'
;MAKILCIIVLTMMTIVNAQDNENDLDDCFNSQVCRTEDTVYCKCGWNNFCPQTADYRIQTPGITVYTCKRADEFFFCSDTSVWAITLQGSLSRVTCRCLTYELPSQNVIKCATLPQTV
;
A
#
# COMPACT_ATOMS: atom_id res chain seq x y z
N MET A 1 -40.39 -40.89 17.40
CA MET A 1 -38.96 -40.57 17.20
C MET A 1 -38.78 -40.05 15.79
N ALA A 2 -38.81 -38.72 15.60
CA ALA A 2 -38.60 -38.09 14.29
C ALA A 2 -37.14 -37.63 14.21
N LYS A 3 -36.38 -38.18 13.26
CA LYS A 3 -34.99 -37.79 12.99
C LYS A 3 -35.02 -36.47 12.20
N ILE A 4 -34.66 -35.38 12.85
CA ILE A 4 -34.47 -34.07 12.22
C ILE A 4 -33.19 -34.15 11.38
N LEU A 5 -33.35 -34.09 10.06
CA LEU A 5 -32.27 -34.05 9.09
C LEU A 5 -31.78 -32.61 8.99
N CYS A 6 -30.67 -32.27 9.67
CA CYS A 6 -30.00 -30.98 9.53
C CYS A 6 -29.35 -30.88 8.15
N ILE A 7 -30.03 -30.23 7.20
CA ILE A 7 -29.43 -29.83 5.93
C ILE A 7 -28.62 -28.56 6.19
N ILE A 8 -27.32 -28.71 6.40
CA ILE A 8 -26.37 -27.60 6.44
C ILE A 8 -26.21 -27.13 4.99
N VAL A 9 -26.94 -26.08 4.62
CA VAL A 9 -26.70 -25.34 3.39
C VAL A 9 -25.41 -24.54 3.62
N LEU A 10 -24.28 -25.11 3.25
CA LEU A 10 -23.03 -24.36 3.10
C LEU A 10 -23.25 -23.39 1.93
N THR A 11 -23.63 -22.16 2.27
CA THR A 11 -23.50 -21.03 1.36
C THR A 11 -22.00 -20.86 1.10
N MET A 12 -21.54 -21.37 -0.05
CA MET A 12 -20.24 -20.99 -0.60
C MET A 12 -20.28 -19.48 -0.80
N MET A 13 -19.72 -18.73 0.16
CA MET A 13 -19.28 -17.37 -0.08
C MET A 13 -18.16 -17.52 -1.11
N THR A 14 -18.52 -17.36 -2.38
CA THR A 14 -17.54 -17.09 -3.40
C THR A 14 -16.89 -15.77 -3.00
N ILE A 15 -15.68 -15.84 -2.49
CA ILE A 15 -14.80 -14.69 -2.45
C ILE A 15 -14.60 -14.33 -3.91
N VAL A 16 -15.39 -13.37 -4.39
CA VAL A 16 -15.13 -12.73 -5.67
C VAL A 16 -13.82 -11.99 -5.41
N ASN A 17 -12.70 -12.60 -5.83
CA ASN A 17 -11.49 -11.87 -6.10
C ASN A 17 -11.87 -10.88 -7.20
N ALA A 18 -12.39 -9.71 -6.81
CA ALA A 18 -12.41 -8.55 -7.65
C ALA A 18 -10.94 -8.15 -7.81
N GLN A 19 -10.21 -8.89 -8.65
CA GLN A 19 -9.09 -8.31 -9.35
C GLN A 19 -9.73 -7.28 -10.26
N ASP A 20 -9.96 -6.07 -9.71
CA ASP A 20 -10.29 -4.91 -10.50
C ASP A 20 -9.35 -4.91 -11.69
N ASN A 21 -9.92 -4.94 -12.87
CA ASN A 21 -9.20 -4.91 -14.12
C ASN A 21 -8.30 -3.67 -14.06
N GLU A 22 -6.99 -3.84 -13.83
CA GLU A 22 -6.06 -2.73 -13.55
C GLU A 22 -6.07 -1.66 -14.69
N ASN A 23 -6.64 -2.02 -15.85
CA ASN A 23 -6.90 -1.13 -16.98
C ASN A 23 -7.92 -0.02 -16.68
N ASP A 24 -8.90 -0.27 -15.81
CA ASP A 24 -9.98 0.65 -15.44
C ASP A 24 -9.59 1.60 -14.29
N LEU A 25 -8.36 1.48 -13.78
CA LEU A 25 -7.83 2.38 -12.76
C LEU A 25 -7.41 3.73 -13.35
N ASP A 26 -7.58 4.78 -12.56
CA ASP A 26 -7.06 6.12 -12.88
C ASP A 26 -5.53 6.14 -12.90
N ASP A 27 -4.95 7.08 -13.65
CA ASP A 27 -3.52 7.34 -13.64
C ASP A 27 -3.08 7.92 -12.29
N CYS A 28 -1.97 7.41 -11.74
CA CYS A 28 -1.42 7.89 -10.49
C CYS A 28 -0.97 9.35 -10.58
N PHE A 29 -1.34 10.14 -9.59
CA PHE A 29 -0.78 11.46 -9.38
C PHE A 29 0.69 11.37 -8.96
N ASN A 30 1.40 12.50 -9.07
CA ASN A 30 2.80 12.57 -8.67
C ASN A 30 2.97 12.15 -7.19
N SER A 31 3.93 11.27 -6.93
CA SER A 31 4.26 10.73 -5.60
C SER A 31 3.15 9.87 -4.95
N GLN A 32 2.14 9.44 -5.71
CA GLN A 32 1.12 8.52 -5.23
C GLN A 32 1.67 7.10 -5.07
N VAL A 33 1.17 6.37 -4.08
CA VAL A 33 1.35 4.92 -3.96
C VAL A 33 0.46 4.27 -5.01
N CYS A 34 1.04 3.50 -5.93
CA CYS A 34 0.28 2.84 -6.99
C CYS A 34 -0.27 1.48 -6.57
N ARG A 35 0.45 0.76 -5.69
CA ARG A 35 -0.08 -0.45 -5.05
C ARG A 35 0.63 -0.77 -3.75
N THR A 36 -0.02 -1.62 -2.97
CA THR A 36 0.56 -2.44 -1.91
C THR A 36 0.48 -3.91 -2.31
N GLU A 37 0.90 -4.81 -1.42
CA GLU A 37 0.72 -6.26 -1.63
C GLU A 37 -0.77 -6.63 -1.76
N ASP A 38 -1.65 -5.92 -1.05
CA ASP A 38 -3.08 -6.25 -0.95
C ASP A 38 -3.99 -5.41 -1.84
N THR A 39 -3.53 -4.25 -2.34
CA THR A 39 -4.42 -3.29 -3.02
C THR A 39 -3.71 -2.57 -4.15
N VAL A 40 -4.40 -2.41 -5.29
CA VAL A 40 -3.98 -1.56 -6.40
C VAL A 40 -4.78 -0.28 -6.37
N TYR A 41 -4.11 0.87 -6.33
CA TYR A 41 -4.76 2.17 -6.18
C TYR A 41 -4.89 2.93 -7.50
N CYS A 42 -3.90 2.81 -8.38
CA CYS A 42 -3.83 3.54 -9.65
C CYS A 42 -2.78 2.89 -10.58
N LYS A 43 -2.79 3.27 -11.85
CA LYS A 43 -1.80 2.84 -12.86
C LYS A 43 -0.76 3.92 -13.16
N CYS A 44 0.42 3.53 -13.63
CA CYS A 44 1.55 4.44 -13.87
C CYS A 44 1.55 5.04 -15.28
N GLY A 45 0.39 5.57 -15.69
CA GLY A 45 0.12 6.07 -17.04
C GLY A 45 -0.72 5.09 -17.86
N TRP A 46 -1.17 5.57 -19.02
CA TRP A 46 -2.29 5.00 -19.78
C TRP A 46 -2.30 3.48 -19.97
N ASN A 47 -1.13 2.85 -20.15
CA ASN A 47 -0.96 1.40 -20.32
C ASN A 47 0.16 0.79 -19.45
N ASN A 48 0.62 1.51 -18.41
CA ASN A 48 1.73 1.07 -17.59
C ASN A 48 1.20 0.64 -16.22
N PHE A 49 1.33 -0.65 -15.91
CA PHE A 49 1.00 -1.17 -14.59
C PHE A 49 1.96 -0.62 -13.52
N CYS A 50 1.52 -0.67 -12.28
CA CYS A 50 2.35 -0.32 -11.13
C CYS A 50 3.59 -1.24 -11.07
N PRO A 51 4.82 -0.70 -11.17
CA PRO A 51 6.04 -1.51 -11.19
C PRO A 51 6.26 -2.18 -9.83
N GLN A 52 6.58 -3.48 -9.84
CA GLN A 52 6.84 -4.28 -8.64
C GLN A 52 8.32 -4.63 -8.45
N THR A 53 9.21 -3.86 -9.08
CA THR A 53 10.65 -4.07 -9.00
C THR A 53 11.25 -3.35 -7.80
N ALA A 54 12.44 -3.78 -7.37
CA ALA A 54 13.10 -3.23 -6.18
C ALA A 54 13.32 -1.71 -6.26
N ASP A 55 13.55 -1.18 -7.46
CA ASP A 55 13.78 0.26 -7.67
C ASP A 55 12.57 1.13 -7.33
N TYR A 56 11.35 0.58 -7.38
CA TYR A 56 10.10 1.32 -7.15
C TYR A 56 9.45 0.96 -5.81
N ARG A 57 10.11 0.09 -5.04
CA ARG A 57 9.62 -0.47 -3.78
C ARG A 57 10.16 0.31 -2.60
N ILE A 58 9.26 0.68 -1.69
CA ILE A 58 9.60 1.20 -0.37
C ILE A 58 9.19 0.15 0.66
N GLN A 59 10.17 -0.46 1.31
CA GLN A 59 9.94 -1.47 2.35
C GLN A 59 9.73 -0.78 3.70
N THR A 60 8.60 -1.05 4.36
CA THR A 60 8.32 -0.60 5.73
C THR A 60 8.10 -1.81 6.66
N PRO A 61 8.12 -1.66 8.00
CA PRO A 61 8.01 -2.76 8.97
C PRO A 61 6.72 -3.60 8.94
N GLY A 62 5.72 -3.23 8.15
CA GLY A 62 4.47 -4.01 8.06
C GLY A 62 3.77 -3.93 6.71
N ILE A 63 4.24 -3.09 5.80
CA ILE A 63 3.64 -2.94 4.48
C ILE A 63 4.70 -2.61 3.44
N THR A 64 4.64 -3.32 2.32
CA THR A 64 5.42 -3.01 1.14
C THR A 64 4.60 -2.08 0.24
N VAL A 65 5.16 -0.92 -0.09
CA VAL A 65 4.51 0.06 -0.96
C VAL A 65 5.30 0.22 -2.25
N TYR A 66 4.57 0.33 -3.36
CA TYR A 66 5.12 0.55 -4.69
C TYR A 66 4.61 1.87 -5.25
N THR A 67 5.45 2.56 -6.01
CA THR A 67 5.09 3.84 -6.65
C THR A 67 5.47 3.85 -8.13
N CYS A 68 4.99 4.84 -8.87
CA CYS A 68 5.36 5.02 -10.28
C CYS A 68 6.73 5.69 -10.48
N LYS A 69 7.37 6.13 -9.39
CA LYS A 69 8.71 6.71 -9.39
C LYS A 69 9.67 5.79 -8.65
N ARG A 70 10.96 5.90 -8.94
CA ARG A 70 11.94 5.11 -8.19
C ARG A 70 12.00 5.61 -6.76
N ALA A 71 12.18 4.69 -5.81
CA ALA A 71 12.22 4.97 -4.38
C ALA A 71 13.35 5.94 -4.00
N ASP A 72 14.45 5.96 -4.76
CA ASP A 72 15.59 6.86 -4.58
C ASP A 72 15.35 8.29 -5.10
N GLU A 73 14.31 8.51 -5.92
CA GLU A 73 13.89 9.84 -6.38
C GLU A 73 13.14 10.62 -5.28
N PHE A 74 12.64 9.94 -4.24
CA PHE A 74 12.04 10.61 -3.10
C PHE A 74 13.12 11.18 -2.17
N PHE A 75 12.95 12.44 -1.79
CA PHE A 75 13.81 13.09 -0.83
C PHE A 75 13.64 12.48 0.58
N PHE A 76 14.69 12.54 1.39
CA PHE A 76 14.61 12.12 2.79
C PHE A 76 13.78 13.10 3.61
N CYS A 77 12.92 12.60 4.50
CA CYS A 77 12.19 13.46 5.43
C CYS A 77 13.19 14.21 6.33
N SER A 78 13.04 15.54 6.42
CA SER A 78 13.85 16.39 7.30
C SER A 78 13.37 16.38 8.76
N ASP A 79 12.15 15.91 9.00
CA ASP A 79 11.48 15.88 10.31
C ASP A 79 10.74 14.53 10.45
N THR A 80 10.95 13.85 11.59
CA THR A 80 10.31 12.56 11.90
C THR A 80 8.85 12.69 12.32
N SER A 81 8.38 13.92 12.61
CA SER A 81 6.98 14.19 12.91
C SER A 81 6.05 14.05 11.68
N VAL A 82 6.63 14.16 10.48
CA VAL A 82 5.92 14.12 9.20
C VAL A 82 5.42 12.70 8.88
N TRP A 83 4.21 12.62 8.31
CA TRP A 83 3.68 11.38 7.76
C TRP A 83 4.39 11.09 6.44
N ALA A 84 5.41 10.24 6.52
CA ALA A 84 6.26 9.89 5.41
C ALA A 84 5.46 9.22 4.28
N ILE A 85 4.55 8.30 4.65
CA ILE A 85 3.66 7.63 3.73
C ILE A 85 2.27 7.52 4.37
N THR A 86 1.23 7.86 3.60
CA THR A 86 -0.17 7.73 4.03
C THR A 86 -0.87 6.79 3.07
N LEU A 87 -1.70 5.88 3.57
CA LEU A 87 -2.49 4.93 2.79
C LEU A 87 -3.97 5.22 3.03
N GLN A 88 -4.63 5.82 2.03
CA GLN A 88 -6.02 6.24 2.12
C GLN A 88 -6.70 6.13 0.75
N GLY A 89 -6.89 4.90 0.26
CA GLY A 89 -7.50 4.65 -1.04
C GLY A 89 -6.77 5.38 -2.17
N SER A 90 -7.50 6.15 -2.98
CA SER A 90 -6.95 6.96 -4.07
C SER A 90 -6.08 8.15 -3.61
N LEU A 91 -6.02 8.44 -2.31
CA LEU A 91 -5.15 9.50 -1.75
C LEU A 91 -3.84 8.95 -1.16
N SER A 92 -3.57 7.65 -1.32
CA SER A 92 -2.37 7.01 -0.79
C SER A 92 -1.11 7.63 -1.40
N ARG A 93 -0.21 8.19 -0.59
CA ARG A 93 0.89 9.04 -1.06
C ARG A 93 2.17 8.84 -0.27
N VAL A 94 3.29 8.95 -0.96
CA VAL A 94 4.62 9.12 -0.38
C VAL A 94 4.97 10.60 -0.34
N THR A 95 5.16 11.13 0.86
CA THR A 95 5.61 12.51 1.07
C THR A 95 7.13 12.59 0.95
N CYS A 96 7.83 11.65 1.60
CA CYS A 96 9.28 11.59 1.68
C CYS A 96 9.70 10.18 2.14
N ARG A 97 10.98 9.85 1.99
CA ARG A 97 11.54 8.57 2.43
C ARG A 97 12.28 8.69 3.77
N CYS A 98 12.32 7.59 4.50
CA CYS A 98 13.03 7.51 5.79
C CYS A 98 14.22 6.55 5.68
N LEU A 99 15.23 6.75 6.53
CA LEU A 99 16.26 5.73 6.77
C LEU A 99 15.69 4.52 7.50
N THR A 100 14.74 4.77 8.41
CA THR A 100 14.02 3.76 9.16
C THR A 100 12.59 4.23 9.32
N TYR A 101 11.64 3.32 9.12
CA TYR A 101 10.22 3.61 9.24
C TYR A 101 9.65 3.03 10.54
N GLU A 102 8.59 3.65 11.03
CA GLU A 102 7.72 3.13 12.08
C GLU A 102 6.26 3.17 11.59
N LEU A 103 5.44 2.24 12.09
CA LEU A 103 4.04 2.08 11.70
C LEU A 103 3.13 2.40 12.89
N PRO A 104 2.87 3.68 13.20
CA PRO A 104 1.99 4.05 14.30
C PRO A 104 0.55 3.60 14.11
N SER A 105 0.10 3.41 12.86
CA SER A 105 -1.21 2.84 12.53
C SER A 105 -1.14 2.15 11.15
N GLN A 106 -2.13 1.31 10.83
CA GLN A 106 -2.16 0.56 9.57
C GLN A 106 -2.06 1.43 8.30
N ASN A 107 -2.48 2.70 8.40
CA ASN A 107 -2.61 3.61 7.26
C ASN A 107 -1.63 4.78 7.26
N VAL A 108 -0.79 4.89 8.29
CA VAL A 108 0.17 6.00 8.42
C VAL A 108 1.53 5.44 8.81
N ILE A 109 2.53 5.74 8.00
CA ILE A 109 3.93 5.36 8.22
C ILE A 109 4.73 6.65 8.44
N LYS A 110 5.56 6.64 9.48
CA LYS A 110 6.44 7.77 9.83
C LYS A 110 7.90 7.35 9.79
N CYS A 111 8.80 8.32 9.84
CA CYS A 111 10.20 8.03 10.11
C CYS A 111 10.38 7.70 11.59
N ALA A 112 11.08 6.61 11.88
CA ALA A 112 11.46 6.28 13.24
C ALA A 112 12.40 7.36 13.77
N THR A 113 12.16 7.78 15.02
CA THR A 113 13.12 8.65 15.72
C THR A 113 14.29 7.77 16.15
N LEU A 114 15.44 7.92 15.50
CA LEU A 114 16.65 7.22 15.91
C LEU A 114 17.08 7.76 17.28
N PRO A 115 17.38 6.90 18.27
CA PRO A 115 17.93 7.36 19.54
C PRO A 115 19.22 8.11 19.23
N GLN A 116 19.33 9.36 19.68
CA GLN A 116 20.58 10.09 19.62
C GLN A 116 21.57 9.32 20.48
N THR A 117 22.54 8.66 19.86
CA THR A 117 23.71 8.14 20.55
C THR A 117 24.45 9.34 21.12
N VAL A 118 24.34 9.53 22.43
CA VAL A 118 25.14 10.47 23.23
C VAL A 118 26.56 9.92 23.36
#